data_AF-A0AAF0SXX1-F1
#
_entry.id   AF-A0AAF0SXX1-F1
#
_cell.length_a   1.000
_cell.length_b   1.000
_cell.length_c   1.000
_cell.angle_alpha   90.00
_cell.angle_beta   90.00
_cell.angle_gamma   90.00
#
_symmetry.space_group_name_H-M   'P 1'
#
loop_
_entity.id
_entity.type
_entity.pdbx_description
1 polymer ?
#
loop_
_entity_poly.entity_id
_entity_poly.type
_entity_poly.pdbx_seq_one_letter_code
_entity_poly.pdbx_strand_id
1 'polypeptide(L)'
;MELQRFVLDNIDYNFKEIQAFQYLKNQAGKENFIQSVFEKNLQNKQAQLHDDKAFFQYLQIGILKAIDTIWSSQIEILNQLKFVVPSRATAQKTPLIEYEKEAQRSYGYHKEQLSKMIIRNVALSLFEIKKGELVVIFP
;
A
#
# COMPACT_ATOMS: atom_id res chain seq x y z
N MET A 1 -3.91 -18.41 8.62
CA MET A 1 -4.97 -17.39 8.72
C MET A 1 -4.46 -16.00 8.38
N GLU A 2 -3.39 -15.48 9.01
CA GLU A 2 -2.87 -14.13 8.73
C GLU A 2 -2.42 -13.91 7.28
N LEU A 3 -1.68 -14.86 6.70
CA LEU A 3 -1.21 -14.79 5.32
C LEU A 3 -2.36 -14.78 4.29
N GLN A 4 -3.36 -15.64 4.50
CA GLN A 4 -4.55 -15.69 3.66
C GLN A 4 -5.29 -14.35 3.69
N ARG A 5 -5.48 -13.80 4.89
CA ARG A 5 -6.13 -12.50 5.07
C ARG A 5 -5.34 -11.40 4.37
N PHE A 6 -4.01 -11.42 4.45
CA PHE A 6 -3.18 -10.48 3.71
C PHE A 6 -3.43 -10.54 2.21
N VAL A 7 -3.47 -11.73 1.61
CA VAL A 7 -3.74 -11.90 0.17
C VAL A 7 -5.14 -11.41 -0.20
N LEU A 8 -6.16 -11.77 0.57
CA LEU A 8 -7.55 -11.34 0.33
C LEU A 8 -7.70 -9.82 0.45
N ASP A 9 -7.09 -9.22 1.48
CA ASP A 9 -7.25 -7.79 1.77
C ASP A 9 -6.43 -6.89 0.83
N ASN A 10 -5.40 -7.42 0.15
CA ASN A 10 -4.43 -6.59 -0.59
C ASN A 10 -4.14 -7.04 -2.03
N ILE A 11 -4.51 -8.25 -2.45
CA ILE A 11 -4.08 -8.78 -3.77
C ILE A 11 -5.24 -9.32 -4.58
N ASP A 12 -6.06 -10.21 -4.02
CA ASP A 12 -7.15 -10.85 -4.77
C ASP A 12 -8.30 -11.24 -3.84
N TYR A 13 -9.44 -10.55 -3.97
CA TYR A 13 -10.66 -10.85 -3.20
C TYR A 13 -11.23 -12.25 -3.48
N ASN A 14 -10.92 -12.84 -4.64
CA ASN A 14 -11.44 -14.13 -5.08
C ASN A 14 -10.42 -15.27 -4.87
N PHE A 15 -9.37 -15.05 -4.09
CA PHE A 15 -8.31 -16.04 -3.88
C PHE A 15 -8.84 -17.34 -3.23
N LYS A 16 -8.69 -18.49 -3.91
CA LYS A 16 -9.22 -19.80 -3.47
C LYS A 16 -8.17 -20.82 -3.03
N GLU A 17 -6.88 -20.61 -3.30
CA GLU A 17 -5.82 -21.59 -3.06
C GLU A 17 -5.33 -21.61 -1.59
N ILE A 18 -6.27 -21.82 -0.66
CA ILE A 18 -6.07 -21.65 0.79
C ILE A 18 -5.21 -22.78 1.40
N GLN A 19 -5.25 -23.98 0.80
CA GLN A 19 -4.60 -25.16 1.36
C GLN A 19 -3.07 -25.09 1.28
N ALA A 20 -2.50 -24.38 0.31
CA ALA A 20 -1.06 -24.22 0.15
C ALA A 20 -0.40 -23.52 1.35
N PHE A 21 -1.13 -22.63 2.02
CA PHE A 21 -0.61 -21.87 3.18
C PHE A 21 -0.26 -22.73 4.39
N GLN A 22 -0.91 -23.89 4.55
CA GLN A 22 -0.71 -24.77 5.70
C GLN A 22 0.69 -25.43 5.68
N TYR A 23 1.33 -25.48 4.52
CA TYR A 23 2.63 -26.11 4.32
C TYR A 23 3.80 -25.10 4.34
N LEU A 24 3.52 -23.79 4.36
CA LEU A 24 4.53 -22.73 4.39
C LEU A 24 5.01 -22.44 5.82
N LYS A 25 6.13 -23.08 6.21
CA LYS A 25 6.66 -23.01 7.57
C LYS A 25 7.56 -21.80 7.84
N ASN A 26 8.33 -21.35 6.85
CA ASN A 26 9.32 -20.28 7.02
C ASN A 26 8.85 -18.94 6.39
N GLN A 27 9.47 -17.85 6.82
CA GLN A 27 9.11 -16.51 6.36
C GLN A 27 9.35 -16.32 4.86
N ALA A 28 10.52 -16.74 4.36
CA ALA A 28 10.87 -16.64 2.95
C ALA A 28 9.88 -17.38 2.03
N GLY A 29 9.38 -18.54 2.44
CA GLY A 29 8.37 -19.28 1.68
C GLY A 29 7.03 -18.55 1.61
N LYS A 30 6.64 -17.84 2.68
CA LYS A 30 5.43 -17.01 2.69
C LYS A 30 5.59 -15.79 1.78
N GLU A 31 6.75 -15.15 1.81
CA GLU A 31 7.08 -13.99 0.96
C GLU A 31 7.08 -14.38 -0.52
N ASN A 32 7.77 -15.47 -0.89
CA ASN A 32 7.78 -15.99 -2.26
C ASN A 32 6.38 -16.35 -2.76
N PHE A 33 5.53 -16.90 -1.87
CA PHE A 33 4.15 -17.21 -2.23
C PHE A 33 3.31 -15.94 -2.45
N ILE A 34 3.43 -14.93 -1.58
CA ILE A 34 2.75 -13.64 -1.79
C ILE A 34 3.18 -13.04 -3.13
N GLN A 35 4.49 -13.05 -3.40
CA GLN A 35 5.06 -12.52 -4.62
C GLN A 35 4.49 -13.23 -5.85
N SER A 36 4.43 -14.56 -5.86
CA SER A 36 3.89 -15.30 -7.01
C SER A 36 2.40 -15.04 -7.23
N VAL A 37 1.61 -14.90 -6.16
CA VAL A 37 0.19 -14.53 -6.27
C VAL A 37 0.03 -13.11 -6.82
N PHE A 38 0.86 -12.17 -6.37
CA PHE A 38 0.85 -10.79 -6.87
C PHE A 38 1.28 -10.70 -8.33
N GLU A 39 2.35 -11.39 -8.72
CA GLU A 39 2.83 -11.44 -10.11
C GLU A 39 1.77 -12.01 -11.05
N LYS A 40 1.12 -13.12 -10.66
CA LYS A 40 0.00 -13.70 -11.43
C LYS A 40 -1.16 -12.72 -11.57
N ASN A 41 -1.51 -11.99 -10.52
CA ASN A 41 -2.55 -10.96 -10.57
C ASN A 41 -2.20 -9.85 -11.58
N LEU A 42 -0.97 -9.33 -11.52
CA LEU A 42 -0.51 -8.28 -12.45
C LEU A 42 -0.46 -8.78 -13.90
N GLN A 43 0.01 -10.01 -14.15
CA GLN A 43 0.00 -10.61 -15.48
C GLN A 43 -1.41 -10.71 -16.05
N ASN A 44 -2.39 -11.10 -15.23
CA ASN A 44 -3.79 -11.15 -15.65
C ASN A 44 -4.32 -9.76 -16.02
N LYS A 45 -3.97 -8.72 -15.25
CA LYS A 45 -4.36 -7.34 -15.56
C LYS A 45 -3.73 -6.82 -16.85
N GLN A 46 -2.44 -7.08 -17.05
CA GLN A 46 -1.75 -6.73 -18.29
C GLN A 46 -2.41 -7.42 -19.49
N ALA A 47 -2.73 -8.71 -19.36
CA ALA A 47 -3.43 -9.47 -20.39
C ALA A 47 -4.82 -8.91 -20.68
N GLN A 48 -5.59 -8.49 -19.66
CA GLN A 48 -6.92 -7.90 -19.82
C GLN A 48 -6.92 -6.54 -20.53
N LEU A 49 -5.87 -5.73 -20.36
CA LEU A 49 -5.75 -4.43 -21.05
C LEU A 49 -5.35 -4.56 -22.52
N HIS A 50 -4.65 -5.64 -22.89
CA HIS A 50 -4.14 -5.88 -24.24
C HIS A 50 -3.30 -4.72 -24.84
N ASP A 51 -2.77 -3.84 -23.98
CA ASP A 51 -1.93 -2.70 -24.35
C ASP A 51 -0.93 -2.40 -23.22
N ASP A 52 0.35 -2.57 -23.52
CA ASP A 52 1.44 -2.35 -22.56
C ASP A 52 1.54 -0.89 -22.11
N LYS A 53 1.19 0.08 -22.98
CA LYS A 53 1.18 1.50 -22.60
C LYS A 53 0.05 1.80 -21.63
N ALA A 54 -1.13 1.28 -21.89
CA ALA A 54 -2.27 1.40 -20.98
C ALA A 54 -1.98 0.71 -19.63
N PHE A 55 -1.34 -0.47 -19.65
CA PHE A 55 -0.93 -1.15 -18.42
C PHE A 55 0.12 -0.36 -17.62
N PHE A 56 1.11 0.23 -18.29
CA PHE A 56 2.08 1.10 -17.62
C PHE A 56 1.40 2.32 -16.99
N GLN A 57 0.49 2.98 -17.72
CA GLN A 57 -0.29 4.10 -17.20
C GLN A 57 -1.16 3.69 -16.01
N TYR A 58 -1.78 2.50 -16.05
CA TYR A 58 -2.54 1.93 -14.93
C TYR A 58 -1.68 1.81 -13.67
N LEU A 59 -0.46 1.28 -13.79
CA LEU A 59 0.47 1.17 -12.66
C LEU A 59 0.87 2.55 -12.11
N GLN A 60 1.15 3.51 -12.99
CA GLN A 60 1.48 4.88 -12.58
C GLN A 60 0.34 5.53 -11.80
N ILE A 61 -0.89 5.41 -12.30
CA ILE A 61 -2.10 5.93 -11.62
C ILE A 61 -2.24 5.29 -10.24
N GLY A 62 -2.05 3.95 -10.15
CA GLY A 62 -2.11 3.21 -8.89
C GLY A 62 -1.11 3.68 -7.84
N ILE A 63 0.14 3.88 -8.27
CA ILE A 63 1.24 4.31 -7.42
C ILE A 63 1.08 5.77 -6.99
N LEU A 64 0.77 6.68 -7.92
CA LEU A 64 0.58 8.10 -7.62
C LEU A 64 -0.56 8.30 -6.62
N LYS A 65 -1.68 7.60 -6.80
CA LYS A 65 -2.79 7.64 -5.84
C LYS A 65 -2.36 7.21 -4.44
N ALA A 66 -1.50 6.19 -4.35
CA ALA A 66 -0.97 5.74 -3.07
C ALA A 66 -0.10 6.82 -2.41
N ILE A 67 0.82 7.42 -3.18
CA ILE A 67 1.70 8.50 -2.72
C ILE A 67 0.88 9.70 -2.23
N ASP A 68 -0.09 10.18 -3.02
CA ASP A 68 -0.90 11.35 -2.68
C ASP A 68 -1.66 11.16 -1.36
N THR A 69 -2.22 9.96 -1.17
CA THR A 69 -3.01 9.63 0.02
C THR A 69 -2.12 9.52 1.26
N ILE A 70 -0.98 8.84 1.17
CA ILE A 70 -0.03 8.72 2.30
C ILE A 70 0.57 10.07 2.65
N TRP A 71 0.96 10.86 1.64
CA TRP A 71 1.51 12.19 1.85
C TRP A 71 0.52 13.11 2.58
N SER A 72 -0.76 13.09 2.17
CA SER A 72 -1.80 13.87 2.84
C SER A 72 -1.98 13.45 4.31
N SER A 73 -2.01 12.14 4.59
CA SER A 73 -2.04 11.60 5.96
C SER A 73 -0.81 12.02 6.78
N GLN A 74 0.38 11.99 6.16
CA GLN A 74 1.62 12.40 6.81
C GLN A 74 1.59 13.90 7.17
N ILE A 75 1.12 14.76 6.27
CA ILE A 75 0.96 16.19 6.56
C ILE A 75 0.02 16.39 7.76
N GLU A 76 -1.12 15.69 7.79
CA GLU A 76 -2.07 15.77 8.90
C GLU A 76 -1.41 15.41 10.23
N ILE A 77 -0.67 14.30 10.26
CA ILE A 77 0.05 13.86 11.47
C ILE A 77 1.11 14.87 11.89
N LEU A 78 1.90 15.42 10.96
CA LEU A 78 2.88 16.44 11.29
C LEU A 78 2.20 17.71 11.87
N ASN A 79 1.04 18.08 11.36
CA ASN A 79 0.27 19.20 11.91
C ASN A 79 -0.23 18.88 13.33
N GLN A 80 -0.78 17.69 13.57
CA GLN A 80 -1.21 17.28 14.92
C GLN A 80 -0.03 17.29 15.92
N LEU A 81 1.14 16.78 15.51
CA LEU A 81 2.34 16.77 16.35
C LEU A 81 2.79 18.18 16.76
N LYS A 82 2.66 19.18 15.88
CA LYS A 82 3.00 20.58 16.21
C LYS A 82 2.16 21.14 17.36
N PHE A 83 0.90 20.71 17.51
CA PHE A 83 0.02 21.18 18.58
C PHE A 83 0.18 20.36 19.87
N VAL A 84 0.39 19.05 19.75
CA VAL A 84 0.41 18.13 20.91
C VAL A 84 1.75 18.16 21.65
N VAL A 85 2.88 18.23 20.96
CA VAL A 85 4.20 18.14 21.60
C VAL A 85 4.48 19.30 22.57
N PRO A 86 4.17 20.57 22.26
CA PRO A 86 4.34 21.67 23.22
C PRO A 86 3.49 21.51 24.49
N SER A 87 2.31 20.88 24.39
CA SER A 87 1.42 20.66 25.55
C SER A 87 1.90 19.58 26.52
N ARG A 88 2.84 18.71 26.09
CA ARG A 88 3.40 17.59 26.87
C ARG A 88 4.80 17.87 27.42
N ALA A 89 5.40 18.99 27.03
CA ALA A 89 6.75 19.33 27.43
C ALA A 89 6.81 19.73 28.92
N THR A 90 7.15 18.78 29.79
CA THR A 90 7.68 19.10 31.12
C THR A 90 9.06 19.74 30.98
N ALA A 91 9.38 20.69 31.87
CA ALA A 91 10.46 21.68 31.83
C ALA A 91 11.91 21.24 31.49
N GLN A 92 12.18 19.95 31.22
CA GLN A 92 13.50 19.39 30.93
C GLN A 92 13.69 18.87 29.50
N LYS A 93 12.63 18.65 28.71
CA LYS A 93 12.74 18.22 27.30
C LYS A 93 12.46 19.38 26.35
N THR A 94 13.33 19.59 25.37
CA THR A 94 13.10 20.56 24.28
C THR A 94 11.99 20.04 23.36
N PRO A 95 10.85 20.74 23.24
CA PRO A 95 9.70 20.31 22.42
C PRO A 95 10.08 20.00 20.97
N LEU A 96 11.06 20.71 20.41
CA LEU A 96 11.55 20.49 19.05
C LEU A 96 12.14 19.08 18.86
N ILE A 97 12.94 18.60 19.80
CA ILE A 97 13.60 17.28 19.72
C ILE A 97 12.56 16.16 19.79
N GLU A 98 11.53 16.33 20.61
CA GLU A 98 10.44 15.36 20.74
C GLU A 98 9.58 15.31 19.48
N TYR A 99 9.26 16.48 18.91
CA TYR A 99 8.58 16.58 17.61
C TYR A 99 9.37 15.86 16.50
N GLU A 100 10.67 16.10 16.37
CA GLU A 100 11.50 15.47 15.34
C GLU A 100 11.53 13.94 15.48
N LYS A 101 11.66 13.43 16.71
CA LYS A 101 11.63 11.99 16.99
C LYS A 101 10.29 11.36 16.62
N GLU A 102 9.18 11.99 16.99
CA GLU A 102 7.84 11.48 16.67
C GLU A 102 7.56 11.57 15.16
N ALA A 103 7.99 12.65 14.50
CA ALA A 103 7.89 12.82 13.06
C ALA A 103 8.68 11.75 12.29
N GLN A 104 9.91 11.44 12.72
CA GLN A 104 10.73 10.40 12.10
C GLN A 104 10.11 9.01 12.27
N ARG A 105 9.58 8.71 13.47
CA ARG A 105 8.86 7.45 13.72
C ARG A 105 7.63 7.32 12.84
N SER A 106 6.84 8.40 12.75
CA SER A 106 5.66 8.48 11.88
C SER A 106 6.02 8.26 10.41
N TYR A 107 7.11 8.87 9.93
CA TYR A 107 7.58 8.66 8.56
C TYR A 107 7.95 7.19 8.28
N GLY A 108 8.62 6.53 9.22
CA GLY A 108 8.91 5.09 9.12
C GLY A 108 7.66 4.24 8.91
N TYR A 109 6.63 4.48 9.72
CA TYR A 109 5.33 3.81 9.60
C TYR A 109 4.65 4.08 8.25
N HIS A 110 4.64 5.34 7.78
CA HIS A 110 4.02 5.70 6.50
C HIS A 110 4.69 5.06 5.30
N LYS A 111 6.00 4.79 5.33
CA LYS A 111 6.68 4.05 4.26
C LYS A 111 6.14 2.63 4.13
N GLU A 112 5.89 1.95 5.25
CA GLU A 112 5.30 0.60 5.24
C GLU A 112 3.86 0.64 4.71
N GLN A 113 3.07 1.64 5.13
CA GLN A 113 1.71 1.83 4.63
C GLN A 113 1.69 2.15 3.13
N LEU A 114 2.64 2.94 2.64
CA LEU A 114 2.78 3.26 1.21
C LEU A 114 3.00 2.00 0.39
N SER A 115 3.96 1.15 0.76
CA SER A 115 4.22 -0.10 0.05
C SER A 115 2.98 -1.00 0.00
N LYS A 116 2.29 -1.14 1.13
CA LYS A 116 1.05 -1.92 1.21
C LYS A 116 -0.06 -1.34 0.34
N MET A 117 -0.22 -0.03 0.34
CA MET A 117 -1.27 0.64 -0.42
C MET A 117 -0.99 0.65 -1.91
N ILE A 118 0.27 0.71 -2.34
CA ILE A 118 0.66 0.51 -3.74
C ILE A 118 0.21 -0.89 -4.19
N ILE A 119 0.59 -1.93 -3.45
CA ILE A 119 0.20 -3.33 -3.75
C ILE A 119 -1.33 -3.43 -3.86
N ARG A 120 -2.04 -2.92 -2.84
CA ARG A 120 -3.51 -2.93 -2.82
C ARG A 120 -4.11 -2.22 -4.02
N ASN A 121 -3.66 -1.01 -4.32
CA ASN A 121 -4.15 -0.23 -5.45
C ASN A 121 -3.93 -0.96 -6.77
N VAL A 122 -2.71 -1.40 -7.07
CA VAL A 122 -2.42 -2.01 -8.37
C VAL A 122 -3.04 -3.40 -8.52
N ALA A 123 -3.23 -4.15 -7.44
CA ALA A 123 -3.80 -5.50 -7.51
C ALA A 123 -5.33 -5.52 -7.45
N LEU A 124 -5.96 -4.64 -6.68
CA LEU A 124 -7.41 -4.67 -6.46
C LEU A 124 -8.20 -3.62 -7.23
N SER A 125 -7.55 -2.58 -7.78
CA SER A 125 -8.28 -1.60 -8.60
C SER A 125 -8.83 -2.25 -9.87
N LEU A 126 -10.02 -1.80 -10.25
CA LEU A 126 -10.64 -2.13 -11.52
C LEU A 126 -10.26 -1.07 -12.55
N PHE A 127 -10.34 -1.42 -13.84
CA PHE A 127 -10.13 -0.47 -14.91
C PHE A 127 -11.14 -0.67 -16.04
N GLU A 128 -11.42 0.41 -16.75
CA GLU A 128 -12.28 0.43 -17.93
C GLU A 128 -11.68 1.38 -18.97
N ILE A 129 -11.84 1.07 -20.25
CA ILE A 129 -11.49 1.99 -21.34
C ILE A 129 -12.78 2.67 -21.81
N LYS A 130 -12.94 3.96 -21.49
CA LYS A 130 -14.10 4.76 -21.89
C LYS A 130 -13.67 5.79 -22.92
N LYS A 131 -14.22 5.71 -24.14
CA LYS A 131 -13.92 6.64 -25.25
C LYS A 131 -12.40 6.75 -25.56
N GLY A 132 -11.64 5.68 -25.34
CA GLY A 132 -10.19 5.66 -25.53
C GLY A 132 -9.37 6.12 -24.32
N GLU A 133 -10.01 6.48 -23.21
CA GLU A 133 -9.34 6.86 -21.96
C GLU A 133 -9.39 5.73 -20.94
N LEU A 134 -8.26 5.47 -20.28
CA LEU A 134 -8.17 4.55 -19.16
C LEU A 134 -8.76 5.19 -17.89
N VAL A 135 -9.81 4.57 -17.35
CA VAL A 135 -10.43 4.95 -16.08
C VAL A 135 -10.13 3.88 -15.04
N VAL A 136 -9.59 4.28 -13.89
CA VAL A 136 -9.24 3.36 -12.78
C VAL A 136 -10.17 3.59 -11.61
N ILE A 137 -10.74 2.51 -11.07
CA ILE A 137 -11.63 2.51 -9.90
C ILE A 137 -10.89 1.84 -8.74
N PHE A 138 -10.61 2.62 -7.70
CA PHE A 138 -9.84 2.18 -6.54
C PHE A 138 -10.70 1.43 -5.49
N PRO A 139 -10.10 0.50 -4.72
CA PRO A 139 -10.75 -0.29 -3.66
C PRO A 139 -10.88 0.45 -2.32
#